data_AF-A0A969C6G3-F1
#
_entry.id   AF-A0A969C6G3-F1
#
_cell.length_a   1.000
_cell.length_b   1.000
_cell.length_c   1.000
_cell.angle_alpha   90.00
_cell.angle_beta   90.00
_cell.angle_gamma   90.00
#
_symmetry.space_group_name_H-M   'P 1'
#
loop_
_entity.id
_entity.type
_entity.pdbx_description
1 polymer ?
#
loop_
_entity_poly.entity_id
_entity_poly.type
_entity_poly.pdbx_seq_one_letter_code
_entity_poly.pdbx_strand_id
1 'polypeptide(L)'
;MIYHVLNGDGLAENFDLEGEIVVCRECLIDGDLRAKNLNELWKVRAGFIKKNYGADDYFEKVKSEFDKLNNLKTTDEVNLWFGN
;
A
#
# COMPACT_ATOMS: atom_id res chain seq x y z
N MET A 1 18.52 0.90 3.68
CA MET A 1 17.79 0.00 2.76
C MET A 1 17.16 0.85 1.67
N ILE A 2 16.90 0.25 0.51
CA ILE A 2 16.18 0.91 -0.58
C ILE A 2 14.77 0.31 -0.59
N TYR A 3 13.77 1.18 -0.66
CA TYR A 3 12.37 0.80 -0.84
C TYR A 3 11.85 1.39 -2.16
N HIS A 4 11.16 0.59 -2.95
CA HIS A 4 10.50 1.01 -4.17
C HIS A 4 8.99 0.91 -4.00
N VAL A 5 8.33 2.07 -3.85
CA VAL A 5 6.87 2.15 -3.74
C VAL A 5 6.29 2.27 -5.14
N LEU A 6 5.60 1.22 -5.58
CA LEU A 6 5.00 1.10 -6.90
C LEU A 6 3.52 1.47 -6.86
N ASN A 7 3.00 2.08 -7.91
CA ASN A 7 1.61 2.54 -7.99
C ASN A 7 0.57 1.43 -8.27
N GLY A 8 1.00 0.17 -8.39
CA GLY A 8 0.12 -0.98 -8.61
C GLY A 8 0.82 -2.17 -9.24
N ASP A 9 0.07 -3.26 -9.40
CA ASP A 9 0.61 -4.55 -9.88
C ASP A 9 1.16 -4.48 -11.31
N GLY A 10 0.58 -3.63 -12.17
CA GLY A 10 1.04 -3.51 -13.55
C GLY A 10 2.49 -3.03 -13.69
N LEU A 11 2.97 -2.20 -12.75
CA LEU A 11 4.39 -1.86 -12.67
C LEU A 11 5.18 -2.97 -11.97
N ALA A 12 4.62 -3.55 -10.92
CA ALA A 12 5.28 -4.59 -10.12
C ALA A 12 5.65 -5.84 -10.92
N GLU A 13 4.84 -6.24 -11.90
CA GLU A 13 5.07 -7.42 -12.74
C GLU A 13 6.42 -7.41 -13.47
N ASN A 14 6.96 -6.23 -13.81
CA ASN A 14 8.21 -6.08 -14.56
C ASN A 14 9.24 -5.21 -13.83
N PHE A 15 9.05 -4.96 -12.53
CA PHE A 15 9.96 -4.14 -11.75
C PHE A 15 11.19 -4.96 -11.31
N ASP A 16 12.38 -4.54 -11.73
CA ASP A 16 13.63 -5.29 -11.53
C ASP A 16 14.76 -4.37 -11.07
N LEU A 17 14.59 -3.76 -9.89
CA LEU A 17 15.65 -3.03 -9.20
C LEU A 17 15.86 -3.62 -7.81
N GLU A 18 17.11 -3.63 -7.35
CA GLU A 18 17.45 -4.10 -6.00
C GLU A 18 16.81 -3.22 -4.92
N GLY A 19 16.09 -3.86 -4.01
CA GLY A 19 15.44 -3.18 -2.88
C GLY A 19 14.18 -3.92 -2.45
N GLU A 20 13.57 -3.42 -1.38
CA GLU A 20 12.27 -3.90 -0.93
C GLU A 20 11.17 -3.29 -1.81
N ILE A 21 10.34 -4.12 -2.42
CA ILE A 21 9.21 -3.68 -3.24
C ILE A 21 7.98 -3.49 -2.34
N VAL A 22 7.35 -2.32 -2.45
CA VAL A 22 6.09 -1.99 -1.79
C VAL A 22 5.05 -1.66 -2.86
N VAL A 23 4.01 -2.47 -3.00
CA VAL A 23 2.98 -2.25 -4.02
C VAL A 23 1.77 -1.53 -3.41
N CYS A 24 1.53 -0.29 -3.83
CA CYS A 24 0.38 0.49 -3.40
C CYS A 24 -0.89 0.04 -4.16
N ARG A 25 -1.65 -0.88 -3.56
CA ARG A 25 -2.95 -1.37 -4.08
C ARG A 25 -4.17 -0.62 -3.53
N GLU A 26 -3.94 0.47 -2.79
CA GLU A 26 -5.02 1.23 -2.17
C GLU A 26 -5.61 2.27 -3.14
N CYS A 27 -6.94 2.38 -3.16
CA CYS A 27 -7.67 3.39 -3.92
C CYS A 27 -8.20 4.48 -2.99
N LEU A 28 -7.34 5.43 -2.62
CA LEU A 28 -7.67 6.53 -1.69
C LEU A 28 -8.57 7.63 -2.28
N ILE A 29 -9.06 7.47 -3.52
CA ILE A 29 -9.99 8.43 -4.15
C ILE A 29 -11.45 7.99 -4.05
N ASP A 30 -11.72 6.78 -3.55
CA ASP A 30 -13.06 6.21 -3.44
C ASP A 30 -13.30 5.60 -2.05
N GLY A 31 -14.54 5.63 -1.60
CA GLY A 31 -14.98 5.14 -0.29
C GLY A 31 -14.63 6.03 0.89
N ASP A 32 -15.02 5.59 2.10
CA ASP A 32 -14.77 6.36 3.32
C ASP A 32 -13.29 6.29 3.73
N LEU A 33 -12.73 7.43 4.11
CA LEU A 33 -11.35 7.59 4.57
C LEU A 33 -11.29 8.19 5.98
N ARG A 34 -12.44 8.48 6.59
CA ARG A 34 -12.50 9.10 7.92
C ARG A 34 -12.10 8.07 8.98
N ALA A 35 -10.97 8.30 9.61
CA ALA A 35 -10.45 7.48 10.71
C ALA A 35 -9.61 8.35 11.65
N LYS A 36 -9.55 8.00 12.93
CA LYS A 36 -8.74 8.74 13.93
C LYS A 36 -7.27 8.35 13.89
N ASN A 37 -6.94 7.19 13.34
CA ASN A 37 -5.59 6.67 13.21
C ASN A 37 -5.51 5.60 12.11
N LEU A 38 -4.30 5.17 11.80
CA LEU A 38 -4.01 4.23 10.71
C LEU A 38 -4.64 2.84 10.92
N ASN A 39 -4.69 2.35 12.17
CA ASN A 39 -5.32 1.06 12.48
C ASN A 39 -6.84 1.09 12.26
N GLU A 40 -7.48 2.21 12.56
CA GLU A 40 -8.89 2.43 12.25
C GLU A 40 -9.09 2.58 10.74
N LEU A 41 -8.21 3.30 10.04
CA LEU A 41 -8.26 3.44 8.59
C LEU A 41 -8.27 2.06 7.91
N TRP A 42 -7.35 1.16 8.26
CA TRP A 42 -7.30 -0.18 7.66
C TRP A 42 -8.59 -0.97 7.84
N LYS A 43 -9.29 -0.81 8.96
CA LYS A 43 -10.60 -1.45 9.19
C LYS A 43 -11.70 -0.82 8.33
N VAL A 44 -11.73 0.51 8.23
CA VAL A 44 -12.67 1.25 7.38
C VAL A 44 -12.50 0.83 5.93
N ARG A 45 -11.25 0.79 5.45
CA ARG A 45 -10.92 0.41 4.07
C ARG A 45 -11.23 -1.06 3.78
N ALA A 46 -10.82 -1.99 4.66
CA ALA A 46 -11.15 -3.41 4.52
C ALA A 46 -12.67 -3.63 4.42
N GLY A 47 -13.46 -2.96 5.27
CA GLY A 47 -14.93 -3.03 5.22
C GLY A 47 -15.53 -2.48 3.93
N PHE A 48 -15.02 -1.35 3.44
CA PHE A 48 -15.44 -0.76 2.17
C PHE A 48 -15.14 -1.68 0.99
N ILE A 49 -13.92 -2.21 0.91
CA ILE A 49 -13.48 -3.09 -0.18
C ILE A 49 -14.26 -4.41 -0.18
N LYS A 50 -14.40 -5.05 0.98
CA LYS A 50 -15.23 -6.25 1.15
C LYS A 50 -16.67 -6.03 0.68
N LYS A 51 -17.30 -4.93 1.12
CA LYS A 51 -18.70 -4.64 0.82
C LYS A 51 -18.96 -4.40 -0.67
N ASN A 52 -18.10 -3.65 -1.34
CA ASN A 52 -18.34 -3.21 -2.72
C ASN A 52 -17.74 -4.13 -3.77
N TYR A 53 -16.67 -4.86 -3.43
CA TYR A 53 -15.92 -5.69 -4.38
C TYR A 53 -15.79 -7.16 -3.95
N GLY A 54 -16.29 -7.54 -2.77
CA GLY A 54 -16.26 -8.94 -2.30
C GLY A 54 -14.87 -9.46 -1.93
N ALA A 55 -13.86 -8.59 -1.82
CA ALA A 55 -12.49 -8.98 -1.50
C ALA A 55 -12.23 -8.95 0.02
N ASP A 56 -11.81 -10.10 0.56
CA ASP A 56 -11.60 -10.35 1.99
C ASP A 56 -10.12 -10.38 2.42
N ASP A 57 -9.21 -10.18 1.48
CA ASP A 57 -7.76 -10.29 1.62
C ASP A 57 -7.05 -8.93 1.80
N TYR A 58 -7.82 -7.87 2.09
CA TYR A 58 -7.32 -6.50 2.22
C TYR A 58 -6.11 -6.36 3.17
N PHE A 59 -6.17 -7.01 4.33
CA PHE A 59 -5.07 -6.95 5.31
C PHE A 59 -3.80 -7.65 4.78
N GLU A 60 -3.96 -8.73 4.03
CA GLU A 60 -2.86 -9.53 3.50
C GLU A 60 -2.23 -8.90 2.26
N LYS A 61 -3.02 -8.26 1.38
CA LYS A 61 -2.54 -7.73 0.09
C LYS A 61 -2.29 -6.23 0.05
N VAL A 62 -2.92 -5.47 0.94
CA VAL A 62 -2.83 -4.00 0.95
C VAL A 62 -2.10 -3.53 2.20
N LYS A 63 -2.63 -3.81 3.41
CA LYS A 63 -2.02 -3.30 4.65
C LYS A 63 -0.58 -3.79 4.83
N SER A 64 -0.31 -5.07 4.58
CA SER A 64 1.01 -5.68 4.72
C SER A 64 2.09 -4.97 3.91
N GLU A 65 1.75 -4.45 2.73
CA GLU A 65 2.66 -3.66 1.89
C GLU A 65 3.03 -2.34 2.59
N PHE A 66 2.06 -1.65 3.17
CA PHE A 66 2.32 -0.45 3.97
C PHE A 66 3.10 -0.76 5.26
N ASP A 67 2.91 -1.95 5.84
CA ASP A 67 3.63 -2.33 7.06
C ASP A 67 5.15 -2.43 6.84
N LYS A 68 5.60 -2.70 5.61
CA LYS A 68 7.03 -2.67 5.23
C LYS A 68 7.67 -1.30 5.50
N LEU A 69 6.88 -0.23 5.52
CA LEU A 69 7.32 1.15 5.73
C LEU A 69 7.24 1.61 7.21
N ASN A 70 6.68 0.81 8.12
CA ASN A 70 6.49 1.23 9.52
C ASN A 70 7.80 1.45 10.29
N ASN A 71 8.90 0.86 9.84
CA ASN A 71 10.19 0.86 10.54
C ASN A 71 11.31 1.56 9.73
N LEU A 72 10.94 2.49 8.85
CA LEU A 72 11.91 3.28 8.09
C LEU A 72 12.88 4.02 9.02
N LYS A 73 14.15 3.97 8.66
CA LYS A 73 15.24 4.73 9.29
C LYS A 73 15.53 5.97 8.47
N THR A 74 16.15 6.96 9.09
CA THR A 74 16.60 8.19 8.41
C THR A 74 17.65 7.94 7.32
N THR A 75 18.30 6.77 7.33
CA THR A 75 19.28 6.33 6.34
C THR A 75 18.68 5.51 5.20
N ASP A 76 17.37 5.23 5.24
CA ASP A 76 16.70 4.47 4.18
C ASP A 76 16.33 5.40 3.02
N GLU A 77 16.45 4.87 1.81
CA GLU A 77 16.03 5.54 0.58
C GLU A 77 14.65 5.03 0.18
N VAL A 78 13.74 5.95 -0.14
CA VAL A 78 12.39 5.62 -0.58
C VAL A 78 12.14 6.23 -1.95
N ASN A 79 12.03 5.37 -2.95
CA ASN A 79 11.75 5.73 -4.34
C ASN A 79 10.25 5.57 -4.61
N LEU A 80 9.62 6.63 -5.12
CA LEU A 80 8.18 6.66 -5.40
C LEU A 80 7.94 6.62 -6.91
N TRP A 81 7.35 5.53 -7.41
CA TRP A 81 7.14 5.28 -8.84
C TRP A 81 5.68 5.52 -9.24
N PHE A 82 5.25 6.80 -9.27
CA PHE A 82 3.86 7.19 -9.57
C PHE A 82 3.64 7.81 -10.95
N GLY A 83 4.62 7.68 -11.85
CA GLY A 83 4.55 8.24 -13.21
C GLY A 83 4.68 9.77 -13.25
N ASN A 84 4.42 10.35 -14.43
CA ASN A 84 4.28 11.78 -14.69
C ASN A 84 2.83 12.14 -14.98
#